data_AF-A0A940VGL5-F1
#
_entry.id   AF-A0A940VGL5-F1
#
_cell.length_a   1.000
_cell.length_b   1.000
_cell.length_c   1.000
_cell.angle_alpha   90.00
_cell.angle_beta   90.00
_cell.angle_gamma   90.00
#
_symmetry.space_group_name_H-M   'P 1'
#
loop_
_entity.id
_entity.type
_entity.pdbx_description
1 polymer ?
#
loop_
_entity_poly.entity_id
_entity_poly.type
_entity_poly.pdbx_seq_one_letter_code
_entity_poly.pdbx_strand_id
1 'polypeptide(L)'
;DGILARMIDPSDVWGWRNNTDWSAFYGHWLSAASGPTTVIHYEELVRRPLEVIWNALVGLIGYLVVPRTLAPLPSFAEFHRQEPGFFRSGKIGAWKEEFSPELEAMFWHHHGKMMLRLGYER
;
A
#
# COMPACT_ATOMS: atom_id res chain seq x y z
N ASP A 1 23.83 -34.53 24.17
CA ASP A 1 22.97 -33.71 25.05
C ASP A 1 23.56 -32.33 25.26
N GLY A 2 22.82 -31.27 24.92
CA GLY A 2 23.12 -29.91 25.41
C GLY A 2 23.36 -28.77 24.40
N ILE A 3 23.15 -28.94 23.09
CA ILE A 3 23.35 -27.86 22.09
C ILE A 3 22.04 -27.56 21.33
N LEU A 4 20.95 -27.33 22.07
CA LEU A 4 19.68 -26.84 21.50
C LEU A 4 18.95 -25.83 22.40
N ALA A 5 19.62 -25.23 23.39
CA ALA A 5 18.95 -24.42 24.43
C ALA A 5 19.48 -23.00 24.63
N ARG A 6 20.28 -22.43 23.73
CA ARG A 6 20.70 -21.03 23.83
C ARG A 6 20.69 -20.33 22.48
N MET A 7 20.01 -19.18 22.46
CA MET A 7 19.94 -18.15 21.42
C MET A 7 18.70 -18.12 20.52
N ILE A 8 17.51 -18.22 21.12
CA ILE A 8 16.38 -17.42 20.62
C ILE A 8 15.80 -16.68 21.83
N ASP A 9 16.16 -15.41 21.98
CA ASP A 9 15.41 -14.48 22.79
C ASP A 9 14.10 -14.16 22.03
N PRO A 10 12.91 -14.38 22.61
CA PRO A 10 11.65 -14.05 21.95
C PRO A 10 11.48 -12.57 21.59
N SER A 11 12.31 -11.69 22.17
CA SER A 11 12.33 -10.27 21.84
C SER A 11 13.14 -9.92 20.58
N ASP A 12 13.98 -10.84 20.09
CA ASP A 12 14.81 -10.63 18.90
C ASP A 12 14.18 -11.13 17.59
N VAL A 13 13.12 -11.95 17.66
CA VAL A 13 12.40 -12.43 16.46
C VAL A 13 11.34 -11.44 15.96
N TRP A 14 11.08 -10.38 16.72
CA TRP A 14 10.02 -9.40 16.41
C TRP A 14 10.47 -7.98 16.80
N GLY A 15 11.51 -7.49 16.15
CA GLY A 15 12.01 -6.12 16.32
C GLY A 15 11.03 -5.04 15.84
N TRP A 16 9.99 -4.74 16.63
CA TRP A 16 9.05 -3.62 16.46
C TRP A 16 9.67 -2.26 16.82
N ARG A 17 10.87 -1.99 16.30
CA ARG A 17 11.54 -0.68 16.32
C ARG A 17 12.09 -0.25 14.95
N ASN A 18 11.77 -0.98 13.90
CA ASN A 18 12.18 -0.67 12.54
C ASN A 18 11.04 0.04 11.79
N ASN A 19 11.39 1.04 10.97
CA ASN A 19 10.50 1.67 9.97
C ASN A 19 10.01 0.69 8.87
N THR A 20 10.02 -0.61 9.13
CA THR A 20 9.69 -1.71 8.20
C THR A 20 8.34 -2.37 8.51
N ASP A 21 7.68 -2.02 9.62
CA ASP A 21 6.32 -2.46 9.88
C ASP A 21 5.31 -1.69 9.01
N TRP A 22 4.35 -2.40 8.42
CA TRP A 22 3.35 -1.82 7.52
C TRP A 22 2.51 -0.76 8.24
N SER A 23 2.00 -1.08 9.44
CA SER A 23 1.19 -0.12 10.21
C SER A 23 2.01 1.10 10.63
N ALA A 24 3.27 0.92 11.02
CA ALA A 24 4.17 2.00 11.38
C ALA A 24 4.46 2.91 10.19
N PHE A 25 4.69 2.36 8.99
CA PHE A 25 4.91 3.15 7.77
C PHE A 25 3.72 4.08 7.50
N TYR A 26 2.50 3.55 7.42
CA TYR A 26 1.30 4.37 7.22
C TYR A 26 1.04 5.31 8.40
N GLY A 27 1.33 4.86 9.62
CA GLY A 27 1.25 5.68 10.82
C GLY A 27 2.02 6.98 10.67
N HIS A 28 3.29 6.90 10.25
CA HIS A 28 4.15 8.06 10.01
C HIS A 28 3.62 8.96 8.90
N TRP A 29 3.24 8.40 7.74
CA TRP A 29 2.70 9.21 6.64
C TRP A 29 1.43 9.97 7.02
N LEU A 30 0.54 9.32 7.77
CA LEU A 30 -0.73 9.91 8.19
C LEU A 30 -0.58 10.86 9.39
N SER A 31 0.51 10.79 10.17
CA SER A 31 0.74 11.67 11.32
C SER A 31 1.73 12.80 11.05
N ALA A 32 2.67 12.60 10.12
CA ALA A 32 3.78 13.52 9.85
C ALA A 32 3.50 14.50 8.70
N ALA A 33 2.28 14.52 8.17
CA ALA A 33 1.88 15.47 7.15
C ALA A 33 1.94 16.91 7.69
N SER A 34 3.08 17.58 7.49
CA SER A 34 3.28 19.01 7.81
C SER A 34 2.57 19.95 6.83
N GLY A 35 1.77 19.41 5.90
CA GLY A 35 1.03 20.14 4.88
C GLY A 35 -0.14 19.32 4.31
N PRO A 36 -0.95 19.92 3.41
CA PRO A 36 -2.10 19.24 2.81
C PRO A 36 -1.69 17.90 2.20
N THR A 37 -2.31 16.82 2.65
CA THR A 37 -2.04 15.46 2.18
C THR A 37 -3.37 14.81 1.84
N THR A 38 -3.41 14.15 0.69
CA THR A 38 -4.56 13.38 0.23
C THR A 38 -4.16 11.92 0.09
N VAL A 39 -5.05 11.03 0.50
CA VAL A 39 -4.84 9.58 0.41
C VAL A 39 -5.66 9.08 -0.76
N ILE A 40 -5.02 8.35 -1.67
CA ILE A 40 -5.67 7.66 -2.78
C ILE A 40 -5.44 6.16 -2.64
N HIS A 41 -6.47 5.38 -2.97
CA HIS A 41 -6.40 3.92 -2.97
C HIS A 41 -5.98 3.42 -4.34
N TYR A 42 -5.10 2.42 -4.36
CA TYR A 42 -4.63 1.81 -5.60
C TYR A 42 -5.79 1.23 -6.43
N GLU A 43 -6.78 0.65 -5.75
CA GLU A 43 -7.97 0.07 -6.36
C GLU A 43 -8.79 1.10 -7.13
N GLU A 44 -8.97 2.28 -6.56
CA GLU A 44 -9.65 3.39 -7.24
C GLU A 44 -8.82 3.90 -8.41
N LEU A 45 -7.50 4.02 -8.22
CA LEU A 45 -6.58 4.48 -9.24
C LEU A 45 -6.57 3.54 -10.46
N VAL A 46 -6.64 2.22 -10.27
CA VAL A 46 -6.71 1.26 -11.37
C VAL A 46 -8.05 1.37 -12.11
N ARG A 47 -9.16 1.60 -11.41
CA ARG A 47 -10.49 1.69 -12.04
C ARG A 47 -10.70 3.01 -12.78
N ARG A 48 -10.23 4.13 -12.20
CA ARG A 48 -10.54 5.50 -12.64
C ARG A 48 -9.31 6.41 -12.52
N PRO A 49 -8.19 6.12 -13.21
CA PRO A 49 -6.90 6.74 -12.94
C PRO A 49 -6.92 8.26 -13.08
N LEU A 50 -7.53 8.77 -14.16
CA LEU A 50 -7.59 10.20 -14.42
C LEU A 50 -8.45 10.93 -13.39
N GLU A 51 -9.65 10.42 -13.10
CA GLU A 51 -10.58 11.05 -12.15
C GLU A 51 -9.96 11.12 -10.74
N VAL A 52 -9.38 10.02 -10.26
CA VAL A 52 -8.78 9.94 -8.92
C VAL A 52 -7.61 10.91 -8.78
N ILE A 53 -6.68 10.91 -9.75
CA ILE A 53 -5.55 11.84 -9.73
C ILE A 53 -6.03 13.29 -9.82
N TRP A 54 -7.01 13.57 -10.68
CA TRP A 54 -7.54 14.91 -10.88
C TRP A 54 -8.15 15.48 -9.60
N ASN A 55 -9.04 14.71 -8.97
CA ASN A 55 -9.71 15.11 -7.74
C ASN A 55 -8.70 15.30 -6.60
N ALA A 56 -7.69 14.42 -6.51
CA ALA A 56 -6.60 14.54 -5.55
C ALA A 56 -5.80 15.84 -5.76
N LEU A 57 -5.42 16.16 -7.01
CA LEU A 57 -4.65 17.37 -7.32
C LEU A 57 -5.44 18.65 -7.06
N VAL A 58 -6.69 18.73 -7.51
CA VAL A 58 -7.55 19.89 -7.28
C VAL A 58 -7.79 20.09 -5.77
N GLY A 59 -8.05 19.01 -5.03
CA GLY A 59 -8.24 19.06 -3.59
C GLY A 59 -6.99 19.52 -2.82
N LEU A 60 -5.79 19.14 -3.27
CA LEU A 60 -4.53 19.54 -2.65
C LEU A 60 -4.13 20.99 -2.99
N ILE A 61 -4.29 21.38 -4.25
CA ILE A 61 -3.77 22.65 -4.78
C ILE A 61 -4.79 23.79 -4.65
N GLY A 62 -6.09 23.46 -4.55
CA GLY A 62 -7.17 24.43 -4.43
C GLY A 62 -7.55 25.14 -5.73
N TYR A 63 -6.96 24.75 -6.85
CA TYR A 63 -7.25 25.31 -8.18
C TYR A 63 -7.55 24.20 -9.18
N LEU A 64 -8.36 24.55 -10.18
CA LEU A 64 -8.60 23.67 -11.31
C LEU A 64 -7.29 23.52 -12.10
N VAL A 65 -6.79 22.29 -12.19
CA VAL A 65 -5.67 21.94 -13.07
C VAL A 65 -6.22 21.84 -14.50
N VAL A 66 -5.39 22.00 -15.53
CA VAL A 66 -5.77 21.71 -16.94
C VAL A 66 -4.70 20.76 -17.50
N PRO A 67 -5.06 19.61 -18.08
CA PRO A 67 -4.04 18.68 -18.53
C PRO A 67 -3.32 19.30 -19.75
N ARG A 68 -1.99 19.23 -19.77
CA ARG A 68 -1.20 19.75 -20.91
C ARG A 68 -1.39 18.94 -22.19
N THR A 69 -1.87 17.70 -22.05
CA THR A 69 -2.09 16.76 -23.15
C THR A 69 -3.32 15.92 -22.86
N LEU A 70 -4.02 15.52 -23.93
CA LEU A 70 -5.11 14.54 -23.89
C LEU A 70 -4.64 13.17 -24.40
N ALA A 71 -3.32 12.98 -24.55
CA ALA A 71 -2.77 11.69 -24.90
C ALA A 71 -3.22 10.64 -23.86
N PRO A 72 -3.62 9.43 -24.31
CA PRO A 72 -4.03 8.39 -23.39
C PRO A 72 -2.85 8.00 -22.49
N LEU A 73 -3.18 7.63 -21.25
CA LEU A 73 -2.19 7.01 -20.36
C LEU A 73 -1.74 5.67 -20.95
N PRO A 74 -0.44 5.32 -20.85
CA PRO A 74 -0.01 3.97 -21.21
C PRO A 74 -0.73 2.92 -20.36
N SER A 75 -1.12 1.84 -21.00
CA SER A 75 -1.70 0.68 -20.36
C SER A 75 -0.68 -0.08 -19.53
N PHE A 76 -1.17 -0.85 -18.55
CA PHE A 76 -0.32 -1.78 -17.79
C PHE A 76 0.43 -2.76 -18.70
N ALA A 77 -0.21 -3.25 -19.77
CA ALA A 77 0.41 -4.20 -20.70
C ALA A 77 1.59 -3.59 -21.48
N GLU A 78 1.54 -2.29 -21.79
CA GLU A 78 2.66 -1.57 -22.39
C GLU A 78 3.83 -1.46 -21.42
N PHE A 79 3.56 -1.15 -20.16
CA PHE A 79 4.58 -1.10 -19.12
C PHE A 79 5.19 -2.48 -18.82
N HIS A 80 4.36 -3.53 -18.70
CA HIS A 80 4.83 -4.90 -18.49
C HIS A 80 5.72 -5.41 -19.63
N ARG A 81 5.39 -5.07 -20.88
CA ARG A 81 6.22 -5.44 -22.03
C ARG A 81 7.60 -4.76 -21.99
N GLN A 82 7.70 -3.57 -21.43
CA GLN A 82 8.97 -2.83 -21.31
C GLN A 82 9.81 -3.36 -20.13
N GLU A 83 9.18 -3.58 -18.97
CA GLU A 83 9.87 -3.91 -17.71
C GLU A 83 9.10 -5.01 -16.93
N PRO A 84 9.11 -6.27 -17.41
CA PRO A 84 8.24 -7.33 -16.87
C PRO A 84 8.57 -7.70 -15.42
N GLY A 85 9.81 -7.50 -14.98
CA GLY A 85 10.23 -7.72 -13.59
C GLY A 85 9.67 -6.68 -12.61
N PHE A 86 9.41 -5.46 -13.08
CA PHE A 86 8.84 -4.39 -12.26
C PHE A 86 7.30 -4.45 -12.26
N PHE A 87 6.69 -4.53 -13.45
CA PHE A 87 5.24 -4.52 -13.60
C PHE A 87 4.67 -5.95 -13.53
N ARG A 88 4.64 -6.59 -12.36
CA ARG A 88 4.32 -8.04 -12.24
C ARG A 88 2.92 -8.47 -12.73
N SER A 89 1.83 -7.89 -12.20
CA SER A 89 0.46 -8.33 -12.51
C SER A 89 -0.57 -7.22 -12.71
N GLY A 90 -0.45 -6.10 -11.99
CA GLY A 90 -1.42 -4.99 -12.09
C GLY A 90 -2.85 -5.36 -11.65
N LYS A 91 -3.00 -6.48 -10.93
CA LYS A 91 -4.31 -7.02 -10.52
C LYS A 91 -4.63 -6.65 -9.07
N ILE A 92 -5.83 -6.13 -8.86
CA ILE A 92 -6.42 -5.95 -7.53
C ILE A 92 -6.80 -7.32 -6.96
N GLY A 93 -6.56 -7.53 -5.67
CA GLY A 93 -7.02 -8.74 -4.97
C GLY A 93 -6.15 -9.98 -5.19
N ALA A 94 -4.98 -9.86 -5.83
CA ALA A 94 -4.05 -10.98 -6.01
C ALA A 94 -3.61 -11.62 -4.68
N TRP A 95 -3.68 -10.88 -3.57
CA TRP A 95 -3.40 -11.40 -2.23
C TRP A 95 -4.29 -12.61 -1.86
N LYS A 96 -5.51 -12.72 -2.42
CA LYS A 96 -6.43 -13.83 -2.13
C LYS A 96 -5.93 -15.18 -2.62
N GLU A 97 -5.04 -15.18 -3.61
CA GLU A 97 -4.42 -16.39 -4.15
C GLU A 97 -3.12 -16.75 -3.39
N GLU A 98 -2.57 -15.81 -2.63
CA GLU A 98 -1.24 -15.90 -1.99
C GLU A 98 -1.35 -16.04 -0.46
N PHE A 99 -2.43 -15.54 0.15
CA PHE A 99 -2.67 -15.62 1.59
C PHE A 99 -3.55 -16.81 1.92
N SER A 100 -3.04 -17.70 2.78
CA SER A 100 -3.92 -18.66 3.44
C SER A 100 -4.89 -17.93 4.39
N PRO A 101 -6.05 -18.51 4.72
CA PRO A 101 -6.99 -17.92 5.67
C PRO A 101 -6.35 -17.59 7.03
N GLU A 102 -5.39 -18.41 7.47
CA GLU A 102 -4.66 -18.20 8.72
C GLU A 102 -3.74 -16.98 8.63
N LEU A 103 -3.02 -16.82 7.51
CA LEU A 103 -2.17 -15.64 7.28
C LEU A 103 -2.99 -14.36 7.16
N GLU A 104 -4.12 -14.41 6.48
CA GLU A 104 -5.06 -13.29 6.44
C GLU A 104 -5.55 -12.92 7.84
N ALA A 105 -5.98 -13.91 8.64
CA ALA A 105 -6.43 -13.67 10.00
C ALA A 105 -5.32 -13.07 10.88
N MET A 106 -4.08 -13.56 10.75
CA MET A 106 -2.92 -12.98 11.43
C MET A 106 -2.65 -11.55 10.97
N PHE A 107 -2.70 -11.27 9.68
CA PHE A 107 -2.49 -9.92 9.15
C PHE A 107 -3.54 -8.95 9.70
N TRP A 108 -4.82 -9.32 9.70
CA TRP A 108 -5.90 -8.53 10.31
C TRP A 108 -5.73 -8.38 11.82
N HIS A 109 -5.26 -9.40 12.53
CA HIS A 109 -4.98 -9.31 13.96
C HIS A 109 -3.91 -8.25 14.25
N HIS A 110 -2.82 -8.22 13.48
CA HIS A 110 -1.70 -7.30 13.69
C HIS A 110 -1.96 -5.89 13.13
N HIS A 111 -2.62 -5.76 11.97
CA HIS A 111 -2.74 -4.50 11.22
C HIS A 111 -4.17 -3.97 11.12
N GLY A 112 -5.17 -4.68 11.66
CA GLY A 112 -6.59 -4.35 11.47
C GLY A 112 -6.97 -2.93 11.87
N LYS A 113 -6.38 -2.37 12.93
CA LYS A 113 -6.60 -0.97 13.32
C LYS A 113 -6.18 0.01 12.22
N MET A 114 -5.05 -0.24 11.56
CA MET A 114 -4.57 0.60 10.47
C MET A 114 -5.33 0.33 9.17
N MET A 115 -5.70 -0.92 8.89
CA MET A 115 -6.59 -1.27 7.78
C MET A 115 -7.91 -0.49 7.85
N LEU A 116 -8.57 -0.48 9.02
CA LEU A 116 -9.79 0.30 9.25
C LEU A 116 -9.55 1.80 9.12
N ARG A 117 -8.43 2.33 9.64
CA ARG A 117 -8.07 3.75 9.49
C ARG A 117 -7.86 4.15 8.02
N LEU A 118 -7.35 3.23 7.21
CA LEU A 118 -7.19 3.39 5.77
C LEU A 118 -8.48 3.11 4.99
N GLY A 119 -9.59 2.76 5.65
CA GLY A 119 -10.89 2.55 5.02
C GLY A 119 -11.10 1.16 4.42
N TYR A 120 -10.27 0.17 4.79
CA TYR A 120 -10.50 -1.23 4.42
C TYR A 120 -11.43 -1.90 5.43
N GLU A 121 -12.30 -2.78 4.93
CA GLU A 121 -13.27 -3.54 5.70
C GLU A 121 -12.95 -5.04 5.62
N ARG A 122 -13.51 -5.79 6.57
CA ARG A 122 -13.39 -7.25 6.63
C ARG A 122 -14.62 -7.93 6.06
#